data_AF-A0A1W9HT50-F1
#
_entry.id   AF-A0A1W9HT50-F1
#
_cell.length_a   1.000
_cell.length_b   1.000
_cell.length_c   1.000
_cell.angle_alpha   90.00
_cell.angle_beta   90.00
_cell.angle_gamma   90.00
#
_symmetry.space_group_name_H-M   'P 1'
#
loop_
_entity.id
_entity.type
_entity.pdbx_description
1 polymer ?
#
loop_
_entity_poly.entity_id
_entity_poly.type
_entity_poly.pdbx_seq_one_letter_code
_entity_poly.pdbx_strand_id
1 'polypeptide(L)'
;MFAQKQIITFTAAVCLQFSAQANECRLFVKEKKSESLGSVSSQLYGGDIHEVTSSSLLGQYLTKTQASAKIVRVPKTRNGATKGPERLFVAVSQDSLNEFMEIFSNAPIFSVLGHANIFYRDWVYDVHGRRSEFRFPRVLTPLPAVVMGSTEAIRFQRYMELAVSAKYQSWENPLKQPWRLNGYVKEGGYNCCTHWIGNIPIGDKLVKEIILPGENDRPMKARLHKVEIPKTHQALSNIWSYPLHEPLSAVLGLAQKNGQGEFASPGYVIQNLLGVANNERVPIVFYFVNDHRQPIPSAPELYFEEPN
;
A
#
# COMPACT_ATOMS: atom_id res chain seq x y z
N MET A 1 42.31 -20.77 -33.07
CA MET A 1 40.93 -20.66 -33.61
C MET A 1 39.97 -20.75 -32.42
N PHE A 2 39.35 -19.63 -32.07
CA PHE A 2 38.54 -19.48 -30.87
C PHE A 2 37.07 -19.88 -31.13
N ALA A 3 36.51 -20.71 -30.26
CA ALA A 3 35.09 -21.02 -30.23
C ALA A 3 34.33 -19.89 -29.52
N GLN A 4 33.46 -19.21 -30.27
CA GLN A 4 32.61 -18.13 -29.77
C GLN A 4 31.31 -18.72 -29.22
N LYS A 5 31.12 -18.61 -27.90
CA LYS A 5 29.83 -18.86 -27.23
C LYS A 5 28.85 -17.76 -27.61
N GLN A 6 27.76 -18.09 -28.30
CA GLN A 6 26.61 -17.20 -28.44
C GLN A 6 25.79 -17.23 -27.14
N ILE A 7 25.76 -16.10 -26.46
CA ILE A 7 24.83 -15.80 -25.36
C ILE A 7 23.54 -15.32 -26.02
N ILE A 8 22.46 -16.10 -25.87
CA ILE A 8 21.11 -15.68 -26.28
C ILE A 8 20.50 -14.90 -25.11
N THR A 9 20.46 -13.59 -25.23
CA THR A 9 19.72 -12.69 -24.33
C THR A 9 18.24 -12.73 -24.72
N PHE A 10 17.38 -13.26 -23.84
CA PHE A 10 15.93 -13.20 -24.01
C PHE A 10 15.39 -11.89 -23.40
N THR A 11 15.09 -10.91 -24.25
CA THR A 11 14.27 -9.75 -23.91
C THR A 11 12.83 -10.06 -24.32
N ALA A 12 11.96 -10.42 -23.38
CA ALA A 12 10.54 -10.63 -23.65
C ALA A 12 9.81 -9.28 -23.61
N ALA A 13 9.62 -8.67 -24.79
CA ALA A 13 8.64 -7.61 -24.99
C ALA A 13 7.23 -8.23 -24.96
N VAL A 14 6.38 -7.77 -24.04
CA VAL A 14 4.96 -8.15 -23.98
C VAL A 14 4.18 -7.23 -24.92
N CYS A 15 3.82 -7.73 -26.10
CA CYS A 15 2.85 -7.10 -26.99
C CYS A 15 1.44 -7.18 -26.41
N LEU A 16 0.83 -6.02 -26.17
CA LEU A 16 -0.61 -5.86 -25.93
C LEU A 16 -1.34 -5.93 -27.28
N GLN A 17 -2.01 -7.06 -27.57
CA GLN A 17 -3.06 -7.11 -28.59
C GLN A 17 -4.42 -6.96 -27.92
N PHE A 18 -5.08 -5.84 -28.19
CA PHE A 18 -6.48 -5.61 -27.88
C PHE A 18 -7.36 -6.40 -28.85
N SER A 19 -8.23 -7.26 -28.34
CA SER A 19 -9.47 -7.61 -29.05
C SER A 19 -10.65 -7.44 -28.10
N ALA A 20 -11.59 -6.61 -28.52
CA ALA A 20 -12.81 -6.30 -27.81
C ALA A 20 -13.84 -7.39 -28.11
N GLN A 21 -13.90 -8.43 -27.28
CA GLN A 21 -15.06 -9.31 -27.14
C GLN A 21 -14.99 -10.05 -25.80
N ALA A 22 -16.01 -9.83 -24.98
CA ALA A 22 -16.43 -10.52 -23.77
C ALA A 22 -15.42 -11.39 -22.98
N ASN A 23 -15.23 -10.99 -21.71
CA ASN A 23 -15.18 -11.88 -20.55
C ASN A 23 -14.19 -13.05 -20.62
N GLU A 24 -12.91 -12.76 -20.39
CA GLU A 24 -12.11 -13.56 -19.48
C GLU A 24 -10.85 -12.76 -19.16
N CYS A 25 -10.82 -12.15 -17.98
CA CYS A 25 -9.59 -11.61 -17.41
C CYS A 25 -8.72 -12.81 -17.01
N ARG A 26 -8.19 -13.56 -17.98
CA ARG A 26 -7.17 -14.59 -17.75
C ARG A 26 -5.85 -13.87 -17.54
N LEU A 27 -5.70 -13.37 -16.32
CA LEU A 27 -4.40 -13.02 -15.77
C LEU A 27 -3.59 -14.30 -15.67
N PHE A 28 -2.68 -14.50 -16.63
CA PHE A 28 -1.54 -15.37 -16.47
C PHE A 28 -0.59 -14.75 -15.43
N VAL A 29 -0.96 -14.81 -14.16
CA VAL A 29 0.03 -14.81 -13.09
C VAL A 29 0.72 -16.16 -13.24
N LYS A 30 1.89 -16.19 -13.87
CA LYS A 30 2.80 -17.34 -13.71
C LYS A 30 2.82 -17.62 -12.21
N GLU A 31 2.47 -18.84 -11.81
CA GLU A 31 2.53 -19.29 -10.41
C GLU A 31 3.98 -19.16 -9.92
N LYS A 32 4.38 -17.96 -9.53
CA LYS A 32 5.48 -17.75 -8.61
C LYS A 32 5.03 -18.43 -7.32
N LYS A 33 5.88 -19.29 -6.75
CA LYS A 33 5.65 -19.87 -5.43
C LYS A 33 5.21 -18.76 -4.48
N SER A 34 4.16 -19.00 -3.72
CA SER A 34 3.67 -18.05 -2.69
C SER A 34 4.83 -17.67 -1.78
N GLU A 35 5.21 -16.39 -1.79
CA GLU A 35 6.22 -15.82 -0.90
C GLU A 35 5.50 -15.36 0.38
N SER A 36 5.97 -15.86 1.52
CA SER A 36 5.53 -15.40 2.84
C SER A 36 6.04 -13.99 3.13
N LEU A 37 5.44 -13.30 4.10
CA LEU A 37 5.89 -11.97 4.51
C LEU A 37 7.38 -11.95 4.87
N GLY A 38 7.87 -12.96 5.61
CA GLY A 38 9.29 -13.08 5.95
C GLY A 38 10.20 -13.27 4.73
N SER A 39 9.74 -13.99 3.70
CA SER A 39 10.47 -14.13 2.43
C SER A 39 10.55 -12.79 1.70
N VAL A 40 9.45 -12.05 1.66
CA VAL A 40 9.39 -10.73 1.02
C VAL A 40 10.29 -9.74 1.77
N SER A 41 10.25 -9.72 3.10
CA SER A 41 11.15 -8.94 3.96
C SER A 41 12.62 -9.25 3.70
N SER A 42 12.97 -10.55 3.64
CA SER A 42 14.33 -10.99 3.34
C SER A 42 14.79 -10.53 1.96
N GLN A 43 13.91 -10.54 0.96
CA GLN A 43 14.21 -10.01 -0.37
C GLN A 43 14.35 -8.48 -0.37
N LEU A 44 13.46 -7.77 0.34
CA LEU A 44 13.42 -6.31 0.34
C LEU A 44 14.64 -5.71 1.02
N TYR A 45 15.05 -6.24 2.16
CA TYR A 45 16.12 -5.63 2.96
C TYR A 45 17.05 -6.64 3.65
N GLY A 46 16.88 -7.96 3.47
CA GLY A 46 17.85 -8.95 3.92
C GLY A 46 17.54 -9.66 5.25
N GLY A 47 16.48 -9.26 5.95
CA GLY A 47 16.05 -9.90 7.19
C GLY A 47 15.23 -8.97 8.08
N ASP A 48 15.92 -8.12 8.84
CA ASP A 48 15.36 -7.03 9.65
C ASP A 48 15.88 -5.66 9.18
N ILE A 49 15.29 -4.57 9.71
CA ILE A 49 15.65 -3.20 9.30
C ILE A 49 17.00 -2.71 9.84
N HIS A 50 17.64 -3.45 10.73
CA HIS A 50 18.94 -3.12 11.34
C HIS A 50 20.10 -3.68 10.52
N GLU A 51 19.89 -4.75 9.76
CA GLU A 51 20.93 -5.42 8.98
C GLU A 51 20.57 -5.49 7.48
N VAL A 52 20.67 -4.34 6.80
CA VAL A 52 20.43 -4.29 5.35
C VAL A 52 21.56 -4.98 4.58
N THR A 53 21.24 -6.06 3.87
CA THR A 53 22.24 -6.80 3.07
C THR A 53 22.37 -6.23 1.66
N SER A 54 23.57 -6.25 1.09
CA SER A 54 23.84 -5.72 -0.27
C SER A 54 23.11 -6.47 -1.39
N SER A 55 22.69 -7.72 -1.15
CA SER A 55 21.92 -8.53 -2.10
C SER A 55 20.43 -8.23 -2.07
N SER A 56 19.92 -7.60 -1.02
CA SER A 56 18.51 -7.19 -0.93
C SER A 56 18.18 -6.04 -1.89
N LEU A 57 16.90 -5.84 -2.22
CA LEU A 57 16.48 -4.72 -3.08
C LEU A 57 16.91 -3.37 -2.51
N LEU A 58 16.75 -3.17 -1.20
CA LEU A 58 17.17 -1.95 -0.53
C LEU A 58 18.69 -1.81 -0.53
N GLY A 59 19.45 -2.86 -0.24
CA GLY A 59 20.92 -2.83 -0.30
C GLY A 59 21.46 -2.51 -1.70
N GLN A 60 20.83 -3.03 -2.75
CA GLN A 60 21.13 -2.68 -4.14
C GLN A 60 20.86 -1.20 -4.41
N TYR A 61 19.71 -0.67 -3.96
CA TYR A 61 19.38 0.75 -4.10
C TYR A 61 20.39 1.64 -3.38
N LEU A 62 20.71 1.34 -2.11
CA LEU A 62 21.68 2.10 -1.31
C LEU A 62 23.08 2.07 -1.94
N THR A 63 23.50 0.91 -2.45
CA THR A 63 24.82 0.76 -3.09
C THR A 63 24.91 1.53 -4.41
N LYS A 64 23.88 1.45 -5.26
CA LYS A 64 23.88 2.14 -6.56
C LYS A 64 23.79 3.65 -6.43
N THR A 65 22.98 4.15 -5.50
CA THR A 65 22.67 5.59 -5.40
C THR A 65 23.50 6.32 -4.37
N GLN A 66 24.06 5.59 -3.39
CA GLN A 66 24.66 6.17 -2.17
C GLN A 66 23.63 6.96 -1.34
N ALA A 67 22.34 6.59 -1.44
CA ALA A 67 21.30 7.20 -0.64
C ALA A 67 21.52 6.99 0.86
N SER A 68 21.22 8.03 1.63
CA SER A 68 21.23 7.98 3.08
C SER A 68 20.07 7.14 3.59
N ALA A 69 20.33 6.36 4.63
CA ALA A 69 19.33 5.62 5.38
C ALA A 69 19.53 5.79 6.88
N LYS A 70 18.44 5.82 7.64
CA LYS A 70 18.47 6.04 9.09
C LYS A 70 17.31 5.36 9.77
N ILE A 71 17.59 4.68 10.87
CA ILE A 71 16.55 4.15 11.74
C ILE A 71 16.01 5.28 12.59
N VAL A 72 14.70 5.49 12.52
CA VAL A 72 13.98 6.52 13.26
C VAL A 72 12.89 5.85 14.09
N ARG A 73 12.85 6.18 15.37
CA ARG A 73 11.74 5.81 16.26
C ARG A 73 10.61 6.81 16.09
N VAL A 74 9.49 6.36 15.53
CA VAL A 74 8.32 7.19 15.27
C VAL A 74 7.44 7.23 16.51
N PRO A 75 6.97 8.40 17.00
CA PRO A 75 6.07 8.46 18.15
C PRO A 75 4.67 7.96 17.78
N LYS A 76 4.03 7.23 18.72
CA LYS A 76 2.64 6.74 18.55
C LYS A 76 1.62 7.88 18.55
N THR A 77 1.92 8.97 19.24
CA THR A 77 1.01 10.08 19.45
C THR A 77 1.70 11.41 19.18
N ARG A 78 0.90 12.41 18.82
CA ARG A 78 1.33 13.79 18.54
C ARG A 78 2.08 14.45 19.71
N ASN A 79 1.86 13.98 20.94
CA ASN A 79 2.38 14.61 22.17
C ASN A 79 3.78 14.10 22.58
N GLY A 80 4.59 13.61 21.64
CA GLY A 80 6.03 13.38 21.88
C GLY A 80 6.41 12.17 22.72
N ALA A 81 5.50 11.24 23.00
CA ALA A 81 5.87 10.01 23.71
C ALA A 81 6.68 9.08 22.78
N THR A 82 7.94 8.80 23.15
CA THR A 82 8.94 7.98 22.42
C THR A 82 8.61 6.49 22.30
N LYS A 83 7.34 6.07 22.46
CA LYS A 83 6.95 4.65 22.56
C LYS A 83 6.51 4.00 21.24
N GLY A 84 6.74 4.63 20.10
CA GLY A 84 6.34 4.05 18.83
C GLY A 84 7.45 3.27 18.13
N PRO A 85 7.14 2.77 16.94
CA PRO A 85 7.94 1.78 16.26
C PRO A 85 9.19 2.37 15.63
N GLU A 86 10.21 1.54 15.47
CA GLU A 86 11.36 1.87 14.64
C GLU A 86 11.04 1.60 13.17
N ARG A 87 11.51 2.50 12.33
CA ARG A 87 11.33 2.51 10.88
C ARG A 87 12.65 2.85 10.23
N LEU A 88 12.97 2.19 9.14
CA LEU A 88 14.11 2.56 8.30
C LEU A 88 13.67 3.62 7.29
N PHE A 89 14.10 4.85 7.51
CA PHE A 89 13.92 5.93 6.56
C PHE A 89 15.01 5.84 5.51
N VAL A 90 14.63 5.93 4.23
CA VAL A 90 15.52 5.83 3.07
C VAL A 90 15.28 7.03 2.19
N ALA A 91 16.32 7.82 1.93
CA ALA A 91 16.22 9.03 1.15
C ALA A 91 16.03 8.73 -0.35
N VAL A 92 15.10 9.45 -0.98
CA VAL A 92 14.84 9.38 -2.43
C VAL A 92 14.81 10.80 -2.98
N SER A 93 15.61 11.10 -4.00
CA SER A 93 15.55 12.39 -4.70
C SER A 93 15.08 12.20 -6.14
N GLN A 94 14.82 13.31 -6.83
CA GLN A 94 14.45 13.28 -8.25
C GLN A 94 15.52 12.54 -9.08
N ASP A 95 16.80 12.70 -8.71
CA ASP A 95 17.94 12.09 -9.38
C ASP A 95 18.04 10.58 -9.15
N SER A 96 17.56 10.06 -8.01
CA SER A 96 17.57 8.62 -7.72
C SER A 96 16.25 7.92 -8.04
N LEU A 97 15.28 8.65 -8.62
CA LEU A 97 13.94 8.14 -8.85
C LEU A 97 13.92 6.98 -9.86
N ASN A 98 14.74 7.04 -10.90
CA ASN A 98 14.77 5.99 -11.93
C ASN A 98 15.25 4.66 -11.34
N GLU A 99 16.34 4.67 -10.59
CA GLU A 99 16.87 3.50 -9.88
C GLU A 99 15.87 2.99 -8.83
N PHE A 100 15.21 3.90 -8.10
CA PHE A 100 14.15 3.56 -7.17
C PHE A 100 13.02 2.79 -7.87
N MET A 101 12.49 3.35 -8.95
CA MET A 101 11.40 2.73 -9.71
C MET A 101 11.84 1.39 -10.31
N GLU A 102 13.03 1.31 -10.90
CA GLU A 102 13.57 0.08 -11.49
C GLU A 102 13.67 -1.04 -10.44
N ILE A 103 14.25 -0.76 -9.28
CA ILE A 103 14.52 -1.76 -8.24
C ILE A 103 13.23 -2.22 -7.56
N PHE A 104 12.34 -1.29 -7.24
CA PHE A 104 11.13 -1.59 -6.46
C PHE A 104 9.89 -1.87 -7.33
N SER A 105 10.00 -1.73 -8.65
CA SER A 105 8.97 -2.01 -9.67
C SER A 105 8.16 -3.29 -9.44
N ASN A 106 8.85 -4.35 -9.05
CA ASN A 106 8.27 -5.69 -8.93
C ASN A 106 8.09 -6.15 -7.47
N ALA A 107 8.43 -5.29 -6.50
CA ALA A 107 8.24 -5.59 -5.10
C ALA A 107 6.74 -5.65 -4.77
N PRO A 108 6.27 -6.63 -3.97
CA PRO A 108 4.89 -6.68 -3.49
C PRO A 108 4.69 -5.68 -2.34
N ILE A 109 5.01 -4.41 -2.60
CA ILE A 109 4.80 -3.30 -1.70
C ILE A 109 3.75 -2.35 -2.29
N PHE A 110 2.95 -1.75 -1.43
CA PHE A 110 2.21 -0.56 -1.83
C PHE A 110 2.45 0.59 -0.85
N SER A 111 2.21 1.81 -1.30
CA SER A 111 2.31 3.00 -0.46
C SER A 111 1.18 3.97 -0.72
N VAL A 112 0.78 4.69 0.31
CA VAL A 112 -0.22 5.76 0.22
C VAL A 112 0.49 7.11 0.19
N LEU A 113 0.16 7.93 -0.79
CA LEU A 113 0.70 9.27 -1.00
C LEU A 113 -0.44 10.32 -0.96
N GLY A 114 -0.37 11.27 -0.04
CA GLY A 114 -1.28 12.41 0.03
C GLY A 114 -2.77 12.03 0.14
N HIS A 115 -3.63 12.72 -0.62
CA HIS A 115 -5.09 12.51 -0.69
C HIS A 115 -5.52 11.21 -1.42
N ALA A 116 -4.79 10.09 -1.20
CA ALA A 116 -5.07 8.74 -1.70
C ALA A 116 -4.51 8.35 -3.09
N ASN A 117 -3.33 8.84 -3.47
CA ASN A 117 -2.59 8.13 -4.52
C ASN A 117 -2.01 6.83 -3.91
N ILE A 118 -2.25 5.68 -4.53
CA ILE A 118 -1.64 4.41 -4.15
C ILE A 118 -0.61 4.01 -5.20
N PHE A 119 0.63 3.85 -4.77
CA PHE A 119 1.70 3.29 -5.58
C PHE A 119 1.81 1.78 -5.31
N TYR A 120 1.71 0.95 -6.34
CA TYR A 120 1.87 -0.51 -6.27
C TYR A 120 2.40 -1.05 -7.59
N ARG A 121 3.50 -1.80 -7.57
CA ARG A 121 4.08 -2.51 -8.73
C ARG A 121 4.05 -1.72 -10.06
N ASP A 122 4.89 -0.68 -10.17
CA ASP A 122 4.95 0.27 -11.30
C ASP A 122 3.68 1.07 -11.59
N TRP A 123 2.62 0.84 -10.83
CA TRP A 123 1.32 1.45 -11.07
C TRP A 123 1.06 2.50 -10.01
N VAL A 124 0.67 3.67 -10.46
CA VAL A 124 0.07 4.69 -9.59
C VAL A 124 -1.41 4.72 -9.86
N TYR A 125 -2.15 4.65 -8.79
CA TYR A 125 -3.58 4.77 -8.76
C TYR A 125 -3.96 6.04 -8.03
N ASP A 126 -4.84 6.85 -8.60
CA ASP A 126 -5.41 7.98 -7.87
C ASP A 126 -6.54 7.56 -6.91
N VAL A 127 -7.06 8.52 -6.17
CA VAL A 127 -8.18 8.33 -5.25
C VAL A 127 -9.47 7.84 -5.91
N HIS A 128 -9.56 8.02 -7.23
CA HIS A 128 -10.65 7.55 -8.05
C HIS A 128 -10.30 6.25 -8.77
N GLY A 129 -9.24 5.54 -8.34
CA GLY A 129 -8.75 4.33 -8.99
C GLY A 129 -8.64 4.55 -10.49
N ARG A 130 -7.95 5.60 -10.91
CA ARG A 130 -7.49 5.76 -12.28
C ARG A 130 -5.99 5.52 -12.28
N ARG A 131 -5.52 4.81 -13.29
CA ARG A 131 -4.08 4.70 -13.51
C ARG A 131 -3.55 6.07 -13.91
N SER A 132 -2.54 6.54 -13.19
CA SER A 132 -1.88 7.81 -13.44
C SER A 132 -0.37 7.61 -13.50
N GLU A 133 0.35 8.65 -13.94
CA GLU A 133 1.81 8.67 -13.90
C GLU A 133 2.30 8.96 -12.49
N PHE A 134 3.38 8.29 -12.07
CA PHE A 134 4.07 8.64 -10.84
C PHE A 134 4.71 10.01 -10.99
N ARG A 135 4.26 10.96 -10.17
CA ARG A 135 4.90 12.27 -10.05
C ARG A 135 5.74 12.28 -8.79
N PHE A 136 6.96 12.75 -8.91
CA PHE A 136 7.85 12.92 -7.77
C PHE A 136 7.15 13.75 -6.69
N PRO A 137 7.00 13.24 -5.46
CA PRO A 137 6.33 13.96 -4.40
C PRO A 137 7.03 15.25 -3.99
N ARG A 138 6.32 16.09 -3.24
CA ARG A 138 6.96 17.24 -2.58
C ARG A 138 8.09 16.75 -1.68
N VAL A 139 9.19 17.48 -1.65
CA VAL A 139 10.29 17.27 -0.70
C VAL A 139 9.77 17.27 0.73
N LEU A 140 10.38 16.45 1.57
CA LEU A 140 9.97 16.09 2.94
C LEU A 140 8.68 15.25 3.02
N THR A 141 8.21 14.67 1.91
CA THR A 141 7.07 13.73 1.93
C THR A 141 7.54 12.33 2.34
N PRO A 142 7.00 11.75 3.42
CA PRO A 142 7.20 10.33 3.72
C PRO A 142 6.24 9.46 2.90
N LEU A 143 6.75 8.33 2.41
CA LEU A 143 6.01 7.31 1.69
C LEU A 143 6.22 5.96 2.39
N PRO A 144 5.35 5.62 3.36
CA PRO A 144 5.43 4.35 4.08
C PRO A 144 5.21 3.18 3.11
N ALA A 145 6.11 2.20 3.11
CA ALA A 145 5.99 1.00 2.28
C ALA A 145 5.27 -0.11 3.06
N VAL A 146 4.06 -0.46 2.63
CA VAL A 146 3.30 -1.58 3.17
C VAL A 146 3.70 -2.85 2.43
N VAL A 147 4.29 -3.80 3.15
CA VAL A 147 4.77 -5.08 2.65
C VAL A 147 3.64 -6.11 2.65
N MET A 148 3.46 -6.77 1.51
CA MET A 148 2.43 -7.79 1.30
C MET A 148 3.07 -9.14 0.95
N GLY A 149 2.44 -10.22 1.40
CA GLY A 149 2.69 -11.56 0.86
C GLY A 149 2.17 -11.69 -0.57
N SER A 150 2.56 -12.75 -1.29
CA SER A 150 2.19 -12.88 -2.71
C SER A 150 0.68 -12.96 -2.95
N THR A 151 -0.04 -13.67 -2.08
CA THR A 151 -1.51 -13.84 -2.13
C THR A 151 -2.24 -12.51 -1.91
N GLU A 152 -1.81 -11.75 -0.91
CA GLU A 152 -2.31 -10.40 -0.63
C GLU A 152 -2.03 -9.44 -1.79
N ALA A 153 -0.82 -9.50 -2.36
CA ALA A 153 -0.42 -8.70 -3.50
C ALA A 153 -1.29 -8.99 -4.75
N ILE A 154 -1.56 -10.27 -5.04
CA ILE A 154 -2.48 -10.67 -6.12
C ILE A 154 -3.89 -10.16 -5.85
N ARG A 155 -4.38 -10.26 -4.60
CA ARG A 155 -5.72 -9.80 -4.22
C ARG A 155 -5.84 -8.28 -4.34
N PHE A 156 -4.82 -7.55 -3.87
CA PHE A 156 -4.73 -6.10 -4.01
C PHE A 156 -4.70 -5.66 -5.48
N GLN A 157 -3.91 -6.34 -6.32
CA GLN A 157 -3.88 -6.08 -7.75
C GLN A 157 -5.27 -6.23 -8.39
N ARG A 158 -5.96 -7.35 -8.12
CA ARG A 158 -7.31 -7.60 -8.62
C ARG A 158 -8.31 -6.56 -8.12
N TYR A 159 -8.17 -6.12 -6.86
CA TYR A 159 -8.99 -5.06 -6.29
C TYR A 159 -8.81 -3.76 -7.07
N MET A 160 -7.57 -3.34 -7.34
CA MET A 160 -7.30 -2.09 -8.06
C MET A 160 -7.75 -2.19 -9.52
N GLU A 161 -7.48 -3.31 -10.21
CA GLU A 161 -7.94 -3.55 -11.59
C GLU A 161 -9.47 -3.48 -11.70
N LEU A 162 -10.19 -4.08 -10.75
CA LEU A 162 -11.65 -3.96 -10.70
C LEU A 162 -12.07 -2.53 -10.38
N ALA A 163 -11.43 -1.87 -9.43
CA ALA A 163 -11.72 -0.48 -9.10
C ALA A 163 -11.57 0.43 -10.35
N VAL A 164 -10.56 0.22 -11.20
CA VAL A 164 -10.29 1.09 -12.35
C VAL A 164 -11.06 0.74 -13.62
N SER A 165 -11.62 -0.48 -13.71
CA SER A 165 -12.29 -0.96 -14.92
C SER A 165 -13.49 -0.09 -15.31
N ALA A 166 -13.72 0.07 -16.62
CA ALA A 166 -14.79 0.91 -17.18
C ALA A 166 -16.19 0.60 -16.62
N LYS A 167 -16.44 -0.67 -16.26
CA LYS A 167 -17.66 -1.13 -15.62
C LYS A 167 -17.94 -0.45 -14.27
N TYR A 168 -16.90 0.00 -13.59
CA TYR A 168 -16.96 0.63 -12.26
C TYR A 168 -16.36 2.03 -12.25
N GLN A 169 -16.34 2.71 -13.41
CA GLN A 169 -15.98 4.14 -13.50
C GLN A 169 -17.14 5.07 -13.13
N SER A 170 -18.33 4.54 -12.79
CA SER A 170 -19.43 5.36 -12.28
C SER A 170 -19.14 5.87 -10.86
N TRP A 171 -19.81 6.98 -10.52
CA TRP A 171 -19.82 7.60 -9.20
C TRP A 171 -20.45 6.70 -8.10
N GLU A 172 -20.94 5.52 -8.47
CA GLU A 172 -21.56 4.53 -7.59
C GLU A 172 -20.65 3.32 -7.30
N ASN A 173 -19.37 3.37 -7.69
CA ASN A 173 -18.45 2.24 -7.48
C ASN A 173 -18.33 1.87 -5.99
N PRO A 174 -18.88 0.71 -5.55
CA PRO A 174 -18.92 0.32 -4.16
C PRO A 174 -17.54 -0.07 -3.60
N LEU A 175 -16.53 -0.31 -4.47
CA LEU A 175 -15.15 -0.53 -4.02
C LEU A 175 -14.55 0.76 -3.46
N LYS A 176 -14.76 1.88 -4.17
CA LYS A 176 -14.18 3.20 -3.84
C LYS A 176 -15.02 3.98 -2.85
N GLN A 177 -16.31 3.72 -2.87
CA GLN A 177 -17.29 4.39 -2.02
C GLN A 177 -18.09 3.31 -1.29
N PRO A 178 -17.46 2.49 -0.44
CA PRO A 178 -18.16 1.44 0.30
C PRO A 178 -19.23 2.02 1.21
N TRP A 179 -19.04 3.28 1.66
CA TRP A 179 -20.08 4.02 2.32
C TRP A 179 -21.33 4.16 1.47
N ARG A 180 -21.32 4.08 0.14
CA ARG A 180 -22.57 4.12 -0.63
C ARG A 180 -23.45 2.87 -0.51
N LEU A 181 -22.90 1.74 -0.08
CA LEU A 181 -23.62 0.48 0.06
C LEU A 181 -24.77 0.56 1.08
N ASN A 182 -25.85 -0.18 0.81
CA ASN A 182 -26.96 -0.31 1.76
C ASN A 182 -26.51 -1.13 2.98
N GLY A 183 -26.88 -0.69 4.18
CA GLY A 183 -26.43 -1.31 5.44
C GLY A 183 -24.98 -0.96 5.85
N TYR A 184 -24.25 -0.16 5.06
CA TYR A 184 -23.01 0.46 5.51
C TYR A 184 -23.34 1.62 6.47
N VAL A 185 -22.66 1.69 7.61
CA VAL A 185 -22.82 2.80 8.57
C VAL A 185 -22.10 4.02 8.01
N LYS A 186 -22.86 4.90 7.37
CA LYS A 186 -22.38 6.20 6.86
C LYS A 186 -22.68 7.23 7.92
N GLU A 187 -21.69 7.63 8.70
CA GLU A 187 -21.87 8.73 9.65
C GLU A 187 -20.87 9.86 9.39
N GLY A 188 -21.31 11.08 9.71
CA GLY A 188 -20.63 12.34 9.39
C GLY A 188 -19.14 12.34 9.74
N GLY A 189 -18.34 13.02 8.91
CA GLY A 189 -16.88 13.09 9.03
C GLY A 189 -16.11 11.94 8.37
N TYR A 190 -16.75 10.79 8.14
CA TYR A 190 -16.05 9.57 7.66
C TYR A 190 -16.26 9.22 6.18
N ASN A 191 -17.07 10.02 5.46
CA ASN A 191 -17.27 9.90 4.01
C ASN A 191 -16.19 10.67 3.24
N CYS A 192 -14.94 10.24 3.36
CA CYS A 192 -13.82 10.91 2.69
C CYS A 192 -13.17 10.05 1.60
N CYS A 193 -12.32 10.71 0.82
CA CYS A 193 -11.61 10.14 -0.31
C CYS A 193 -10.60 9.01 0.06
N THR A 194 -10.12 8.90 1.30
CA THR A 194 -9.18 7.85 1.76
C THR A 194 -9.84 6.69 2.52
N HIS A 195 -11.13 6.79 2.85
CA HIS A 195 -11.73 5.85 3.81
C HIS A 195 -11.76 4.39 3.34
N TRP A 196 -11.86 4.19 2.02
CA TRP A 196 -11.86 2.86 1.42
C TRP A 196 -10.54 2.10 1.64
N ILE A 197 -9.40 2.81 1.85
CA ILE A 197 -8.07 2.20 2.02
C ILE A 197 -8.09 1.19 3.18
N GLY A 198 -8.59 1.60 4.35
CA GLY A 198 -8.62 0.73 5.53
C GLY A 198 -9.49 -0.51 5.35
N ASN A 199 -10.39 -0.51 4.36
CA ASN A 199 -11.39 -1.54 4.10
C ASN A 199 -11.07 -2.41 2.86
N ILE A 200 -9.90 -2.23 2.23
CA ILE A 200 -9.49 -3.07 1.10
C ILE A 200 -9.34 -4.52 1.60
N PRO A 201 -10.07 -5.51 1.05
CA PRO A 201 -10.00 -6.90 1.49
C PRO A 201 -8.75 -7.56 0.93
N ILE A 202 -7.63 -7.46 1.64
CA ILE A 202 -6.33 -7.95 1.15
C ILE A 202 -5.77 -9.14 1.92
N GLY A 203 -6.15 -9.40 3.16
CA GLY A 203 -5.43 -10.40 3.94
C GLY A 203 -5.91 -11.82 3.67
N ASP A 204 -5.10 -12.79 4.09
CA ASP A 204 -5.32 -14.19 3.75
C ASP A 204 -6.35 -14.87 4.65
N LYS A 205 -6.59 -14.32 5.83
CA LYS A 205 -7.62 -14.86 6.72
C LYS A 205 -9.01 -14.49 6.22
N LEU A 206 -9.88 -15.49 6.20
CA LEU A 206 -11.31 -15.29 6.04
C LEU A 206 -11.89 -14.88 7.40
N VAL A 207 -12.65 -13.80 7.40
CA VAL A 207 -13.37 -13.25 8.53
C VAL A 207 -14.87 -13.35 8.26
N LYS A 208 -15.62 -13.60 9.32
CA LYS A 208 -17.08 -13.65 9.22
C LYS A 208 -17.69 -12.25 9.12
N GLU A 209 -16.96 -11.23 9.60
CA GLU A 209 -17.43 -9.88 9.84
C GLU A 209 -16.27 -8.87 9.70
N ILE A 210 -16.59 -7.63 9.30
CA ILE A 210 -15.63 -6.51 9.22
C ILE A 210 -16.06 -5.38 10.14
N ILE A 211 -15.09 -4.65 10.71
CA ILE A 211 -15.34 -3.48 11.55
C ILE A 211 -15.43 -2.25 10.65
N LEU A 212 -16.61 -1.65 10.59
CA LEU A 212 -16.87 -0.38 9.91
C LEU A 212 -16.92 0.77 10.94
N PRO A 213 -16.66 2.03 10.55
CA PRO A 213 -16.70 3.16 11.48
C PRO A 213 -18.09 3.49 12.03
N GLY A 214 -18.11 4.11 13.21
CA GLY A 214 -19.26 4.78 13.88
C GLY A 214 -19.31 4.49 15.40
N GLU A 215 -19.58 5.41 16.34
CA GLU A 215 -19.72 6.89 16.41
C GLU A 215 -18.56 7.47 17.27
N ASN A 216 -18.19 8.75 17.09
CA ASN A 216 -17.24 9.44 17.98
C ASN A 216 -17.72 9.56 19.45
N ASP A 217 -19.01 9.40 19.72
CA ASP A 217 -19.61 9.73 21.03
C ASP A 217 -20.12 8.52 21.84
N ARG A 218 -19.82 7.28 21.43
CA ARG A 218 -20.18 6.08 22.21
C ARG A 218 -19.04 5.07 22.28
N PRO A 219 -18.46 4.80 23.48
CA PRO A 219 -17.51 3.72 23.61
C PRO A 219 -18.23 2.38 23.39
N MET A 220 -17.67 1.54 22.52
CA MET A 220 -17.89 0.09 22.50
C MET A 220 -19.25 -0.45 22.06
N LYS A 221 -19.81 -0.03 20.92
CA LYS A 221 -20.61 -0.97 20.11
C LYS A 221 -20.29 -0.82 18.63
N ALA A 222 -19.14 -1.35 18.23
CA ALA A 222 -18.91 -1.75 16.84
C ALA A 222 -20.08 -2.67 16.44
N ARG A 223 -21.13 -2.11 15.84
CA ARG A 223 -22.17 -2.94 15.25
C ARG A 223 -21.54 -3.54 14.01
N LEU A 224 -21.25 -4.83 14.11
CA LEU A 224 -20.83 -5.68 13.01
C LEU A 224 -22.01 -5.70 12.03
N HIS A 225 -21.83 -5.09 10.86
CA HIS A 225 -22.86 -5.10 9.84
C HIS A 225 -22.50 -6.12 8.76
N LYS A 226 -23.45 -7.03 8.48
CA LYS A 226 -23.43 -7.78 7.23
C LYS A 226 -23.74 -6.78 6.12
N VAL A 227 -22.72 -6.40 5.35
CA VAL A 227 -22.92 -5.63 4.14
C VAL A 227 -23.32 -6.61 3.06
N GLU A 228 -24.57 -6.54 2.62
CA GLU A 228 -25.02 -7.35 1.48
C GLU A 228 -24.41 -6.73 0.21
N ILE A 229 -23.46 -7.45 -0.40
CA ILE A 229 -22.86 -7.01 -1.65
C ILE A 229 -23.92 -7.19 -2.74
N PRO A 230 -24.21 -6.16 -3.55
CA PRO A 230 -25.24 -6.26 -4.57
C PRO A 230 -24.99 -7.46 -5.48
N LYS A 231 -25.97 -8.37 -5.57
CA LYS A 231 -25.90 -9.62 -6.37
C LYS A 231 -25.59 -9.38 -7.86
N THR A 232 -25.84 -8.17 -8.35
CA THR A 232 -25.51 -7.71 -9.71
C THR A 232 -24.01 -7.59 -9.99
N HIS A 233 -23.16 -7.81 -8.99
CA HIS A 233 -21.72 -7.57 -9.06
C HIS A 233 -20.91 -8.85 -8.79
N GLN A 234 -21.12 -9.89 -9.60
CA GLN A 234 -20.42 -11.19 -9.49
C GLN A 234 -18.88 -11.11 -9.51
N ALA A 235 -18.30 -10.04 -10.05
CA ALA A 235 -16.85 -9.79 -9.95
C ALA A 235 -16.43 -9.32 -8.54
N LEU A 236 -17.29 -8.58 -7.84
CA LEU A 236 -17.05 -8.15 -6.46
C LEU A 236 -17.15 -9.30 -5.49
N SER A 237 -18.01 -10.29 -5.74
CA SER A 237 -18.09 -11.48 -4.88
C SER A 237 -16.82 -12.32 -4.88
N ASN A 238 -15.88 -12.12 -5.81
CA ASN A 238 -14.56 -12.78 -5.76
C ASN A 238 -13.52 -12.03 -4.91
N ILE A 239 -13.82 -10.78 -4.55
CA ILE A 239 -12.94 -9.90 -3.77
C ILE A 239 -13.49 -9.67 -2.36
N TRP A 240 -14.80 -9.46 -2.28
CA TRP A 240 -15.59 -9.29 -1.07
C TRP A 240 -16.45 -10.54 -0.82
N SER A 241 -16.06 -11.74 -1.26
CA SER A 241 -16.82 -12.98 -1.00
C SER A 241 -17.19 -13.09 0.48
N TYR A 242 -18.36 -13.63 0.79
CA TYR A 242 -18.64 -14.15 2.12
C TYR A 242 -18.13 -15.61 2.18
N PRO A 243 -17.26 -15.98 3.16
CA PRO A 243 -16.70 -15.16 4.22
C PRO A 243 -15.68 -14.12 3.70
N LEU A 244 -15.72 -12.91 4.26
CA LEU A 244 -14.94 -11.74 3.83
C LEU A 244 -13.45 -11.99 4.04
N HIS A 245 -12.57 -11.46 3.21
CA HIS A 245 -11.15 -11.39 3.57
C HIS A 245 -10.93 -10.30 4.61
N GLU A 246 -9.95 -10.52 5.49
CA GLU A 246 -9.57 -9.50 6.46
C GLU A 246 -9.17 -8.18 5.75
N PRO A 247 -9.65 -7.02 6.26
CA PRO A 247 -9.36 -5.74 5.64
C PRO A 247 -7.92 -5.31 5.89
N LEU A 248 -7.37 -4.44 5.03
CA LEU A 248 -6.02 -3.89 5.16
C LEU A 248 -5.76 -3.33 6.56
N SER A 249 -6.72 -2.61 7.15
CA SER A 249 -6.57 -2.10 8.51
C SER A 249 -6.33 -3.19 9.54
N ALA A 250 -6.92 -4.38 9.42
CA ALA A 250 -6.65 -5.50 10.31
C ALA A 250 -5.26 -6.09 10.08
N VAL A 251 -4.84 -6.25 8.83
CA VAL A 251 -3.49 -6.72 8.45
C VAL A 251 -2.39 -5.82 9.03
N LEU A 252 -2.65 -4.51 9.10
CA LEU A 252 -1.75 -3.51 9.65
C LEU A 252 -1.76 -3.41 11.19
N GLY A 253 -2.69 -4.10 11.87
CA GLY A 253 -2.92 -3.93 13.32
C GLY A 253 -3.65 -2.63 13.68
N LEU A 254 -4.37 -2.04 12.73
CA LEU A 254 -5.06 -0.74 12.83
C LEU A 254 -6.59 -0.86 12.78
N ALA A 255 -7.16 -2.05 13.00
CA ALA A 255 -8.61 -2.28 12.92
C ALA A 255 -9.41 -1.33 13.83
N GLN A 256 -8.94 -1.09 15.06
CA GLN A 256 -9.58 -0.14 15.97
C GLN A 256 -9.51 1.31 15.46
N LYS A 257 -8.36 1.71 14.90
CA LYS A 257 -8.18 3.06 14.30
C LYS A 257 -9.07 3.27 13.08
N ASN A 258 -9.24 2.22 12.27
CA ASN A 258 -10.20 2.23 11.18
C ASN A 258 -11.66 2.34 11.68
N GLY A 259 -12.02 1.63 12.76
CA GLY A 259 -13.33 1.76 13.41
C GLY A 259 -13.59 3.14 14.05
N GLN A 260 -12.54 3.82 14.49
CA GLN A 260 -12.59 5.23 14.92
C GLN A 260 -12.59 6.21 13.73
N GLY A 261 -12.50 5.66 12.51
CA GLY A 261 -12.52 6.37 11.25
C GLY A 261 -11.31 7.27 11.00
N GLU A 262 -10.17 7.00 11.63
CA GLU A 262 -8.92 7.72 11.37
C GLU A 262 -8.42 7.51 9.94
N PHE A 263 -8.83 6.44 9.26
CA PHE A 263 -8.58 6.24 7.83
C PHE A 263 -9.40 7.17 6.93
N ALA A 264 -10.39 7.88 7.48
CA ALA A 264 -11.12 8.92 6.78
C ALA A 264 -10.43 10.29 6.82
N SER A 265 -9.17 10.37 7.26
CA SER A 265 -8.35 11.57 7.11
C SER A 265 -7.00 11.21 6.50
N PRO A 266 -6.63 11.79 5.35
CA PRO A 266 -5.33 11.55 4.73
C PRO A 266 -4.15 11.76 5.67
N GLY A 267 -4.20 12.80 6.51
CA GLY A 267 -3.16 13.08 7.50
C GLY A 267 -3.02 11.98 8.56
N TYR A 268 -4.15 11.44 9.03
CA TYR A 268 -4.14 10.35 10.00
C TYR A 268 -3.73 9.01 9.38
N VAL A 269 -3.98 8.76 8.08
CA VAL A 269 -3.52 7.53 7.41
C VAL A 269 -2.00 7.40 7.50
N ILE A 270 -1.26 8.44 7.08
CA ILE A 270 0.20 8.43 7.12
C ILE A 270 0.71 8.34 8.56
N GLN A 271 0.12 9.11 9.48
CA GLN A 271 0.49 9.04 10.90
C GLN A 271 0.28 7.64 11.49
N ASN A 272 -0.83 6.98 11.17
CA ASN A 272 -1.11 5.63 11.66
C ASN A 272 -0.17 4.59 11.06
N LEU A 273 0.12 4.67 9.75
CA LEU A 273 1.10 3.78 9.11
C LEU A 273 2.49 3.94 9.72
N LEU A 274 2.93 5.17 9.95
CA LEU A 274 4.25 5.45 10.49
C LEU A 274 4.36 5.10 11.98
N GLY A 275 3.42 5.60 12.80
CA GLY A 275 3.54 5.59 14.26
C GLY A 275 2.82 4.46 14.98
N VAL A 276 1.88 3.76 14.32
CA VAL A 276 0.99 2.81 15.00
C VAL A 276 0.99 1.42 14.36
N ALA A 277 1.12 1.32 13.03
CA ALA A 277 1.12 0.04 12.33
C ALA A 277 2.22 -0.90 12.84
N ASN A 278 2.03 -2.20 12.67
CA ASN A 278 3.03 -3.19 13.05
C ASN A 278 4.37 -3.00 12.27
N ASN A 279 5.48 -3.43 12.86
CA ASN A 279 6.81 -3.28 12.24
C ASN A 279 7.03 -4.21 11.06
N GLU A 280 6.35 -5.33 11.03
CA GLU A 280 6.48 -6.32 9.97
C GLU A 280 5.86 -5.84 8.66
N ARG A 281 4.77 -5.06 8.71
CA ARG A 281 4.09 -4.57 7.50
C ARG A 281 4.58 -3.23 7.01
N VAL A 282 5.03 -2.34 7.90
CA VAL A 282 5.55 -1.03 7.50
C VAL A 282 6.97 -0.81 8.02
N PRO A 283 7.95 -1.63 7.61
CA PRO A 283 9.33 -1.53 8.11
C PRO A 283 10.09 -0.33 7.55
N ILE A 284 9.76 0.08 6.31
CA ILE A 284 10.54 1.05 5.52
C ILE A 284 9.66 2.27 5.19
N VAL A 285 10.30 3.44 5.17
CA VAL A 285 9.71 4.70 4.75
C VAL A 285 10.62 5.33 3.71
N PHE A 286 10.14 5.47 2.48
CA PHE A 286 10.84 6.27 1.48
C PHE A 286 10.60 7.75 1.76
N TYR A 287 11.66 8.51 1.95
CA TYR A 287 11.61 9.90 2.35
C TYR A 287 12.11 10.78 1.22
N PHE A 288 11.20 11.52 0.60
CA PHE A 288 11.52 12.33 -0.58
C PHE A 288 12.29 13.58 -0.17
N VAL A 289 13.47 13.79 -0.74
CA VAL A 289 14.40 14.88 -0.41
C VAL A 289 14.97 15.53 -1.66
N ASN A 290 15.59 16.71 -1.52
CA ASN A 290 16.30 17.35 -2.63
C ASN A 290 17.55 16.57 -3.05
N ASP A 291 18.33 16.10 -2.08
CA ASP A 291 19.56 15.33 -2.28
C ASP A 291 19.51 14.07 -1.42
N HIS A 292 19.43 12.91 -2.07
CA HIS A 292 19.31 11.62 -1.39
C HIS A 292 20.56 11.23 -0.61
N ARG A 293 21.70 11.88 -0.84
CA ARG A 293 22.96 11.57 -0.16
C ARG A 293 23.11 12.33 1.15
N GLN A 294 22.33 13.39 1.37
CA GLN A 294 22.36 14.13 2.63
C GLN A 294 21.85 13.28 3.79
N PRO A 295 22.42 13.43 5.00
CA PRO A 295 21.95 12.73 6.18
C PRO A 295 20.47 13.00 6.44
N ILE A 296 19.72 11.94 6.77
CA ILE A 296 18.32 12.09 7.16
C ILE A 296 18.26 12.77 8.54
N PRO A 297 17.45 13.83 8.71
CA PRO A 297 17.27 14.53 9.97
C PRO A 297 16.84 13.62 11.13
N SER A 298 16.97 14.10 12.36
CA SER A 298 16.48 13.41 13.55
C SER A 298 15.01 13.77 13.80
N ALA A 299 14.23 12.85 14.35
CA ALA A 299 12.87 13.09 14.85
C ALA A 299 12.92 14.12 15.99
N PRO A 300 12.72 15.43 15.72
CA PRO A 300 11.38 15.96 15.48
C PRO A 300 11.16 16.63 14.10
N GLU A 301 12.20 16.78 13.26
CA GLU A 301 12.11 17.51 11.98
C GLU A 301 11.41 16.73 10.86
N LEU A 302 11.14 15.44 11.09
CA LEU A 302 10.45 14.56 10.17
C LEU A 302 8.91 14.61 10.32
N TYR A 303 8.37 15.46 11.21
CA TYR A 303 6.93 15.51 11.51
C TYR A 303 6.25 16.77 10.99
N PHE A 304 5.31 16.52 10.07
CA PHE A 304 4.07 17.25 9.75
C PHE A 304 4.07 18.76 10.07
N GLU A 305 4.30 19.60 9.05
CA GLU A 305 3.60 20.89 9.00
C GLU A 305 2.10 20.59 9.19
N GLU A 306 1.44 21.28 10.12
CA GLU A 306 -0.01 21.13 10.30
C GLU A 306 -0.70 21.29 8.93
N PRO A 307 -1.63 20.40 8.55
CA PRO A 307 -2.57 20.76 7.50
C PRO A 307 -3.41 21.92 8.04
N ASN A 308 -3.12 23.13 7.57
CA ASN A 308 -3.99 24.30 7.72
C ASN A 308 -5.37 24.05 7.11
#